data_AF-A0A350UNJ0-F1
#
_entry.id   AF-A0A350UNJ0-F1
#
_cell.length_a   1.000
_cell.length_b   1.000
_cell.length_c   1.000
_cell.angle_alpha   90.00
_cell.angle_beta   90.00
_cell.angle_gamma   90.00
#
_symmetry.space_group_name_H-M   'P 1'
#
loop_
_entity.id
_entity.type
_entity.pdbx_description
1 polymer ?
#
loop_
_entity_poly.entity_id
_entity_poly.type
_entity_poly.pdbx_seq_one_letter_code
_entity_poly.pdbx_strand_id
1 'polypeptide(L)'
;MRSMAALGLWLWLAAASPAQIQSFTVTPGALSFTAVDPDTGGPAPQTSQAVVVFRGSPSRYWTMSVQAETASLENCGGVPASAIEVGCQSATLVGAGPGNAACNPAAIPLSTTPQVVAQGRQGTQTNTLTVALQVSFADRWRYPATEAAACTIQLRYTVDIP
;
A
#
# COMPACT_ATOMS: atom_id res chain seq x y z
N MET A 1 9.33 51.83 45.66
CA MET A 1 9.61 51.30 44.32
C MET A 1 10.60 50.14 44.43
N ARG A 2 10.12 48.90 44.37
CA ARG A 2 10.96 47.70 44.30
C ARG A 2 10.38 46.81 43.21
N SER A 3 10.99 46.85 42.03
CA SER A 3 10.64 45.98 40.90
C SER A 3 11.02 44.55 41.23
N MET A 4 10.04 43.66 41.25
CA MET A 4 10.24 42.21 41.23
C MET A 4 10.28 41.79 39.75
N ALA A 5 11.42 41.25 39.33
CA ALA A 5 11.61 40.68 38.01
C ALA A 5 10.98 39.27 37.96
N ALA A 6 10.00 39.08 37.07
CA ALA A 6 9.41 37.77 36.80
C ALA A 6 10.31 36.99 35.83
N LEU A 7 10.91 35.89 36.31
CA LEU A 7 11.57 34.90 35.45
C LEU A 7 10.50 34.09 34.71
N GLY A 8 10.28 34.42 33.43
CA GLY A 8 9.47 33.62 32.51
C GLY A 8 10.24 32.38 32.06
N LEU A 9 9.79 31.21 32.49
CA LEU A 9 10.28 29.91 32.04
C LEU A 9 9.65 29.60 30.67
N TRP A 10 10.39 29.84 29.59
CA TRP A 10 9.95 29.49 28.23
C TRP A 10 10.20 27.99 27.99
N LEU A 11 9.15 27.17 28.14
CA LEU A 11 9.14 25.82 27.58
C LEU A 11 9.07 25.92 26.05
N TRP A 12 10.20 25.68 25.39
CA TRP A 12 10.23 25.44 23.95
C TRP A 12 9.52 24.13 23.65
N LEU A 13 8.25 24.19 23.22
CA LEU A 13 7.63 23.07 22.54
C LEU A 13 8.34 22.91 21.18
N ALA A 14 9.23 21.93 21.07
CA ALA A 14 9.76 21.53 19.78
C ALA A 14 8.61 20.97 18.94
N ALA A 15 8.17 21.74 17.95
CA ALA A 15 7.21 21.25 16.95
C ALA A 15 7.87 20.10 16.17
N ALA A 16 7.32 18.90 16.30
CA ALA A 16 7.72 17.78 15.47
C ALA A 16 7.39 18.12 14.01
N SER A 17 8.40 18.19 13.15
CA SER A 17 8.20 18.35 11.70
C SER A 17 7.35 17.18 11.17
N PRO A 18 6.37 17.43 10.28
CA PRO A 18 5.64 16.36 9.63
C PRO A 18 6.62 15.40 8.94
N ALA A 19 6.31 14.11 8.96
CA ALA A 19 7.08 13.13 8.23
C ALA A 19 7.02 13.47 6.74
N GLN A 20 8.18 13.63 6.11
CA GLN A 20 8.28 14.01 4.70
C GLN A 20 8.54 12.76 3.87
N ILE A 21 7.63 12.44 2.97
CA ILE A 21 7.85 11.44 1.91
C ILE A 21 8.87 12.01 0.93
N GLN A 22 9.97 11.31 0.77
CA GLN A 22 11.07 11.68 -0.13
C GLN A 22 10.91 11.04 -1.51
N SER A 23 10.44 9.80 -1.55
CA SER A 23 10.12 9.11 -2.80
C SER A 23 9.02 8.06 -2.58
N PHE A 24 8.28 7.79 -3.65
CA PHE A 24 7.28 6.73 -3.71
C PHE A 24 7.26 6.16 -5.12
N THR A 25 7.66 4.89 -5.25
CA THR A 25 7.63 4.15 -6.51
C THR A 25 6.81 2.88 -6.36
N VAL A 26 6.11 2.50 -7.43
CA VAL A 26 5.31 1.28 -7.51
C VAL A 26 5.66 0.56 -8.80
N THR A 27 6.01 -0.73 -8.71
CA THR A 27 6.40 -1.53 -9.87
C THR A 27 5.88 -2.97 -9.75
N PRO A 28 5.13 -3.47 -10.75
CA PRO A 28 4.37 -2.72 -11.74
C PRO A 28 3.15 -2.02 -11.12
N GLY A 29 2.73 -0.88 -11.70
CA GLY A 29 1.48 -0.18 -11.32
C GLY A 29 0.22 -0.71 -12.02
N ALA A 30 0.41 -1.31 -13.20
CA ALA A 30 -0.63 -1.99 -13.98
C ALA A 30 -0.37 -3.49 -13.95
N LEU A 31 -1.41 -4.28 -13.71
CA LEU A 31 -1.34 -5.74 -13.69
C LEU A 31 -2.12 -6.32 -14.85
N SER A 32 -1.48 -7.24 -15.58
CA SER A 32 -2.04 -7.89 -16.76
C SER A 32 -2.18 -9.38 -16.51
N PHE A 33 -3.37 -9.91 -16.72
CA PHE A 33 -3.69 -11.32 -16.51
C PHE A 33 -4.03 -11.94 -17.87
N THR A 34 -3.14 -12.83 -18.32
CA THR A 34 -3.32 -13.62 -19.54
C THR A 34 -3.97 -14.95 -19.21
N ALA A 35 -4.86 -15.42 -20.09
CA ALA A 35 -5.63 -16.65 -19.94
C ALA A 35 -6.56 -16.64 -18.71
N VAL A 36 -7.82 -16.28 -18.93
CA VAL A 36 -8.90 -16.45 -17.93
C VAL A 36 -9.55 -17.84 -18.04
N ASP A 37 -9.08 -18.69 -18.95
CA ASP A 37 -9.59 -20.05 -19.13
C ASP A 37 -9.25 -20.91 -17.90
N PRO A 38 -10.25 -21.30 -17.11
CA PRO A 38 -10.03 -22.10 -15.90
C PRO A 38 -9.53 -23.52 -16.22
N ASP A 39 -9.77 -24.07 -17.41
CA ASP A 39 -9.33 -25.40 -17.82
C ASP A 39 -7.80 -25.46 -18.02
N THR A 40 -7.17 -24.32 -18.27
CA THR A 40 -5.70 -24.19 -18.38
C THR A 40 -5.00 -23.83 -17.05
N GLY A 41 -5.76 -23.81 -15.96
CA GLY A 41 -5.27 -23.42 -14.64
C GLY A 41 -5.55 -21.95 -14.27
N GLY A 42 -6.16 -21.17 -15.18
CA GLY A 42 -6.49 -19.76 -14.99
C GLY A 42 -5.27 -18.84 -14.88
N PRO A 43 -5.48 -17.53 -14.66
CA PRO A 43 -4.41 -16.56 -14.72
C PRO A 43 -3.50 -16.68 -13.50
N ALA A 44 -2.19 -16.69 -13.75
CA ALA A 44 -1.18 -16.77 -12.68
C ALA A 44 -1.24 -15.53 -11.77
N PRO A 45 -1.04 -15.69 -10.44
CA PRO A 45 -0.92 -14.56 -9.54
C PRO A 45 0.16 -13.58 -10.00
N GLN A 46 -0.14 -12.30 -9.95
CA GLN A 46 0.80 -11.22 -10.25
C GLN A 46 1.38 -10.66 -8.95
N THR A 47 2.52 -9.98 -9.04
CA THR A 47 3.13 -9.29 -7.89
C THR A 47 3.27 -7.81 -8.21
N SER A 48 3.02 -6.96 -7.22
CA SER A 48 3.24 -5.51 -7.30
C SER A 48 3.96 -5.05 -6.04
N GLN A 49 4.99 -4.23 -6.20
CA GLN A 49 5.84 -3.77 -5.10
C GLN A 49 5.78 -2.25 -5.00
N ALA A 50 5.53 -1.76 -3.78
CA ALA A 50 5.63 -0.35 -3.42
C ALA A 50 6.89 -0.12 -2.58
N VAL A 51 7.67 0.90 -2.95
CA VAL A 51 8.83 1.37 -2.19
C VAL A 51 8.63 2.83 -1.83
N VAL A 52 8.67 3.14 -0.53
CA VAL A 52 8.47 4.48 0.02
C VAL A 52 9.68 4.85 0.86
N VAL A 53 10.31 5.98 0.57
CA VAL A 53 11.36 6.56 1.42
C VAL A 53 10.79 7.75 2.15
N PHE A 54 10.88 7.77 3.47
CA PHE A 54 10.35 8.85 4.30
C PHE A 54 11.18 9.07 5.56
N ARG A 55 11.06 10.27 6.14
CA ARG A 55 11.62 10.56 7.47
C ARG A 55 10.62 10.17 8.55
N GLY A 56 10.98 9.19 9.36
CA GLY A 56 10.13 8.65 10.42
C GLY A 56 10.12 9.47 11.71
N SER A 57 9.06 9.28 12.48
CA SER A 57 8.85 9.88 13.80
C SER A 57 8.52 8.79 14.85
N PRO A 58 9.23 8.75 16.00
CA PRO A 58 9.25 7.58 16.90
C PRO A 58 7.91 7.21 17.54
N SER A 59 6.95 8.12 17.57
CA SER A 59 5.62 7.92 18.14
C SER A 59 4.50 7.85 17.10
N ARG A 60 4.84 7.89 15.80
CA ARG A 60 3.87 7.89 14.71
C ARG A 60 3.83 6.56 13.98
N TYR A 61 2.66 6.30 13.41
CA TYR A 61 2.39 5.11 12.61
C TYR A 61 2.36 5.50 11.15
N TRP A 62 2.49 4.51 10.28
CA TRP A 62 2.21 4.64 8.87
C TRP A 62 1.21 3.56 8.49
N THR A 63 0.43 3.84 7.45
CA THR A 63 -0.48 2.85 6.84
C THR A 63 -0.34 2.90 5.33
N MET A 64 -0.40 1.73 4.70
CA MET A 64 -0.45 1.61 3.25
C MET A 64 -1.77 0.96 2.86
N SER A 65 -2.46 1.62 1.95
CA SER A 65 -3.71 1.14 1.36
C SER A 65 -3.57 0.96 -0.14
N VAL A 66 -4.33 0.03 -0.69
CA VAL A 66 -4.47 -0.21 -2.13
C VAL A 66 -5.93 -0.10 -2.53
N GLN A 67 -6.18 0.32 -3.77
CA GLN A 67 -7.49 0.28 -4.42
C GLN A 67 -7.33 0.06 -5.93
N ALA A 68 -8.39 -0.38 -6.57
CA ALA A 68 -8.52 -0.29 -8.02
C ALA A 68 -8.82 1.14 -8.46
N GLU A 69 -8.32 1.54 -9.62
CA GLU A 69 -8.75 2.80 -10.25
C GLU A 69 -10.14 2.69 -10.88
N THR A 70 -10.53 1.49 -11.31
CA THR A 70 -11.80 1.20 -11.99
C THR A 70 -12.57 0.11 -11.25
N ALA A 71 -13.90 0.10 -11.39
CA ALA A 71 -14.75 -0.92 -10.78
C ALA A 71 -14.73 -2.27 -11.52
N SER A 72 -14.15 -2.31 -12.71
CA SER A 72 -14.06 -3.48 -13.58
C SER A 72 -12.70 -3.53 -14.29
N LEU A 73 -12.25 -4.74 -14.61
CA LEU A 73 -11.05 -4.97 -15.39
C LEU A 73 -11.26 -4.50 -16.83
N GLU A 74 -10.22 -3.92 -17.41
CA GLU A 74 -10.19 -3.54 -18.81
C GLU A 74 -9.98 -4.80 -19.67
N ASN A 75 -10.49 -4.76 -20.91
CA ASN A 75 -10.41 -5.83 -21.91
C ASN A 75 -11.07 -7.17 -21.52
N CYS A 76 -11.83 -7.22 -20.42
CA CYS A 76 -12.37 -8.47 -19.89
C CYS A 76 -13.87 -8.43 -19.54
N GLY A 77 -14.68 -8.03 -20.50
CA GLY A 77 -16.12 -8.39 -20.54
C GLY A 77 -16.93 -8.07 -19.27
N GLY A 78 -16.58 -7.03 -18.51
CA GLY A 78 -17.30 -6.65 -17.29
C GLY A 78 -16.91 -7.42 -16.03
N VAL A 79 -15.77 -8.15 -16.01
CA VAL A 79 -15.23 -8.73 -14.78
C VAL A 79 -15.03 -7.61 -13.75
N PRO A 80 -15.66 -7.68 -12.56
CA PRO A 80 -15.54 -6.64 -11.55
C PRO A 80 -14.15 -6.68 -10.90
N ALA A 81 -13.66 -5.54 -10.41
CA ALA A 81 -12.41 -5.48 -9.64
C ALA A 81 -12.44 -6.40 -8.41
N SER A 82 -13.61 -6.63 -7.81
CA SER A 82 -13.80 -7.55 -6.69
C SER A 82 -13.57 -9.03 -7.02
N ALA A 83 -13.42 -9.37 -8.31
CA ALA A 83 -12.93 -10.68 -8.74
C ALA A 83 -11.43 -10.87 -8.48
N ILE A 84 -10.72 -9.80 -8.10
CA ILE A 84 -9.31 -9.83 -7.76
C ILE A 84 -9.17 -9.74 -6.25
N GLU A 85 -8.34 -10.61 -5.68
CA GLU A 85 -7.89 -10.56 -4.31
C GLU A 85 -6.47 -10.03 -4.23
N VAL A 86 -6.20 -9.23 -3.21
CA VAL A 86 -4.88 -8.70 -2.89
C VAL A 86 -4.46 -9.21 -1.52
N GLY A 87 -3.30 -9.83 -1.46
CA GLY A 87 -2.65 -10.26 -0.22
C GLY A 87 -1.27 -9.63 -0.07
N CYS A 88 -0.94 -9.16 1.13
CA CYS A 88 0.41 -8.68 1.43
C CYS A 88 1.35 -9.86 1.68
N GLN A 89 2.35 -10.03 0.81
CA GLN A 89 3.34 -11.11 0.89
C GLN A 89 4.47 -10.75 1.85
N SER A 90 4.94 -9.51 1.77
CA SER A 90 5.96 -9.00 2.67
C SER A 90 5.81 -7.50 2.88
N ALA A 91 6.16 -7.06 4.08
CA ALA A 91 6.31 -5.66 4.43
C ALA A 91 7.60 -5.55 5.23
N THR A 92 8.55 -4.75 4.76
CA THR A 92 9.84 -4.55 5.42
C THR A 92 10.11 -3.07 5.60
N LEU A 93 10.72 -2.73 6.73
CA LEU A 93 11.18 -1.38 7.01
C LEU A 93 12.68 -1.46 7.28
N VAL A 94 13.46 -0.78 6.44
CA VAL A 94 14.91 -0.68 6.61
C VAL A 94 15.27 0.74 7.00
N GLY A 95 16.00 0.88 8.11
CA GLY A 95 16.41 2.16 8.67
C GLY A 95 16.99 2.01 10.07
N ALA A 96 17.39 3.12 10.68
CA ALA A 96 17.97 3.12 12.03
C ALA A 96 16.92 3.57 13.05
N GLY A 97 16.32 2.61 13.77
CA GLY A 97 15.35 2.88 14.83
C GLY A 97 14.43 1.71 15.15
N PRO A 98 13.57 1.84 16.19
CA PRO A 98 12.60 0.81 16.60
C PRO A 98 11.35 0.74 15.70
N GLY A 99 11.48 1.09 14.41
CA GLY A 99 10.38 1.02 13.45
C GLY A 99 10.05 -0.42 13.06
N ASN A 100 8.85 -0.65 12.55
CA ASN A 100 8.45 -1.97 12.06
C ASN A 100 7.48 -1.88 10.89
N ALA A 101 7.28 -3.02 10.24
CA ALA A 101 6.31 -3.22 9.20
C ALA A 101 5.61 -4.56 9.38
N ALA A 102 4.30 -4.57 9.17
CA ALA A 102 3.48 -5.76 9.23
C ALA A 102 2.47 -5.76 8.08
N CYS A 103 2.35 -6.92 7.44
CA CYS A 103 1.29 -7.18 6.47
C CYS A 103 -0.05 -7.39 7.16
N ASN A 104 -1.13 -7.01 6.47
CA ASN A 104 -2.45 -7.58 6.75
C ASN A 104 -2.44 -9.05 6.24
N PRO A 105 -2.72 -10.05 7.10
CA PRO A 105 -2.67 -11.45 6.70
C PRO A 105 -3.86 -11.89 5.83
N ALA A 106 -4.93 -11.09 5.75
CA ALA A 106 -6.11 -11.42 4.96
C ALA A 106 -5.88 -11.14 3.46
N ALA A 107 -6.38 -12.03 2.61
CA ALA A 107 -6.62 -11.71 1.21
C ALA A 107 -7.88 -10.82 1.13
N ILE A 108 -7.76 -9.65 0.50
CA ILE A 108 -8.81 -8.64 0.47
C ILE A 108 -9.33 -8.52 -0.96
N PRO A 109 -10.65 -8.66 -1.19
CA PRO A 109 -11.23 -8.34 -2.49
C PRO A 109 -10.95 -6.89 -2.87
N LEU A 110 -10.41 -6.68 -4.06
CA LEU A 110 -10.06 -5.36 -4.56
C LEU A 110 -11.33 -4.55 -4.82
N SER A 111 -11.28 -3.26 -4.51
CA SER A 111 -12.39 -2.35 -4.75
C SER A 111 -11.86 -0.96 -5.12
N THR A 112 -12.75 -0.06 -5.55
CA THR A 112 -12.42 1.35 -5.77
C THR A 112 -12.29 2.15 -4.46
N THR A 113 -12.52 1.52 -3.32
CA THR A 113 -12.33 2.11 -1.98
C THR A 113 -11.00 1.64 -1.39
N PRO A 114 -10.20 2.53 -0.77
CA PRO A 114 -8.94 2.15 -0.12
C PRO A 114 -9.10 1.00 0.88
N GLN A 115 -8.25 -0.02 0.76
CA GLN A 115 -8.15 -1.13 1.69
C GLN A 115 -6.73 -1.21 2.27
N VAL A 116 -6.61 -1.32 3.58
CA VAL A 116 -5.31 -1.38 4.27
C VAL A 116 -4.65 -2.74 4.07
N VAL A 117 -3.46 -2.72 3.47
CA VAL A 117 -2.67 -3.93 3.15
C VAL A 117 -1.45 -4.10 4.05
N ALA A 118 -0.90 -3.00 4.57
CA ALA A 118 0.23 -3.03 5.48
C ALA A 118 0.21 -1.81 6.41
N GLN A 119 0.81 -1.96 7.58
CA GLN A 119 0.92 -0.90 8.57
C GLN A 119 2.12 -1.13 9.49
N GLY A 120 2.51 -0.08 10.22
CA GLY A 120 3.59 -0.19 11.20
C GLY A 120 3.94 1.11 11.87
N ARG A 121 5.00 1.07 12.67
CA ARG A 121 5.61 2.24 13.30
C ARG A 121 6.66 2.82 12.37
N GLN A 122 6.68 4.15 12.27
CA GLN A 122 7.61 4.88 11.42
C GLN A 122 9.07 4.69 11.83
N GLY A 123 9.34 4.40 13.11
CA GLY A 123 10.70 4.33 13.64
C GLY A 123 11.34 5.71 13.77
N THR A 124 12.66 5.77 13.67
CA THR A 124 13.42 7.01 13.71
C THR A 124 14.20 7.19 12.41
N GLN A 125 14.66 8.41 12.13
CA GLN A 125 15.51 8.74 10.97
C GLN A 125 14.83 8.51 9.61
N THR A 126 15.61 8.43 8.53
CA THR A 126 15.11 8.08 7.21
C THR A 126 14.93 6.57 7.11
N ASN A 127 13.75 6.14 6.67
CA ASN A 127 13.39 4.74 6.52
C ASN A 127 12.95 4.47 5.08
N THR A 128 13.28 3.27 4.61
CA THR A 128 12.79 2.70 3.35
C THR A 128 11.79 1.61 3.70
N LEU A 129 10.52 1.86 3.39
CA LEU A 129 9.43 0.89 3.48
C LEU A 129 9.27 0.20 2.13
N THR A 130 9.30 -1.12 2.14
CA THR A 130 9.02 -1.96 0.97
C THR A 130 7.85 -2.87 1.27
N VAL A 131 6.79 -2.81 0.46
CA VAL A 131 5.60 -3.66 0.58
C VAL A 131 5.41 -4.40 -0.74
N ALA A 132 5.38 -5.73 -0.69
CA ALA A 132 5.09 -6.57 -1.84
C ALA A 132 3.70 -7.19 -1.69
N LEU A 133 2.85 -6.97 -2.69
CA LEU A 133 1.51 -7.52 -2.78
C LEU A 133 1.49 -8.63 -3.82
N GLN A 134 0.84 -9.75 -3.49
CA GLN A 134 0.38 -10.73 -4.45
C GLN A 134 -1.07 -10.41 -4.81
N VAL A 135 -1.36 -10.47 -6.10
CA VAL A 135 -2.66 -10.14 -6.65
C VAL A 135 -3.12 -11.29 -7.52
N SER A 136 -4.28 -11.86 -7.21
CA SER A 136 -4.78 -13.08 -7.85
C SER A 136 -6.27 -13.02 -8.11
N PHE A 137 -6.76 -13.79 -9.07
CA PHE A 137 -8.19 -13.97 -9.28
C PHE A 137 -8.84 -14.81 -8.18
N ALA A 138 -9.91 -14.29 -7.60
CA ALA A 138 -10.86 -15.01 -6.76
C ALA A 138 -11.88 -15.74 -7.66
N ASP A 139 -12.04 -17.05 -7.43
CA ASP A 139 -12.98 -17.93 -8.14
C ASP A 139 -12.95 -17.80 -9.68
N ARG A 140 -11.88 -18.33 -10.25
CA ARG A 140 -11.53 -18.32 -11.68
C ARG A 140 -12.55 -18.99 -12.63
N TRP A 141 -13.50 -19.77 -12.11
CA TRP A 141 -14.52 -20.46 -12.91
C TRP A 141 -15.76 -19.61 -13.19
N ARG A 142 -15.93 -18.50 -12.48
CA ARG A 142 -17.14 -17.67 -12.55
C ARG A 142 -17.13 -16.67 -13.71
N TYR A 143 -15.98 -16.43 -14.32
CA TYR A 143 -15.81 -15.40 -15.34
C TYR A 143 -15.44 -16.02 -16.69
N PRO A 144 -16.04 -15.54 -17.80
CA PRO A 144 -15.79 -16.11 -19.12
C PRO A 144 -14.33 -15.92 -19.52
N ALA A 145 -13.76 -16.97 -20.13
CA ALA A 145 -12.43 -16.92 -20.72
C ALA A 145 -12.41 -15.87 -21.85
N THR A 146 -11.67 -14.77 -21.66
CA THR A 146 -11.34 -13.85 -22.75
C THR A 146 -9.99 -14.22 -23.31
N GLU A 147 -9.99 -14.87 -24.47
CA GLU A 147 -8.77 -15.41 -25.11
C GLU A 147 -8.03 -14.39 -25.99
N ALA A 148 -8.64 -13.25 -26.32
CA ALA A 148 -8.09 -12.33 -27.31
C ALA A 148 -7.12 -11.27 -26.75
N ALA A 149 -7.30 -10.80 -25.50
CA ALA A 149 -6.48 -9.78 -24.87
C ALA A 149 -6.35 -9.99 -23.35
N ALA A 150 -5.23 -9.60 -22.77
CA ALA A 150 -5.00 -9.70 -21.33
C ALA A 150 -5.94 -8.78 -20.54
N CYS A 151 -6.50 -9.28 -19.45
CA CYS A 151 -7.28 -8.46 -18.51
C CYS A 151 -6.35 -7.53 -17.77
N THR A 152 -6.59 -6.22 -17.82
CA THR A 152 -5.76 -5.24 -17.13
C THR A 152 -6.49 -4.57 -15.98
N ILE A 153 -5.77 -4.36 -14.87
CA ILE A 153 -6.24 -3.55 -13.75
C ILE A 153 -5.12 -2.60 -13.30
N GLN A 154 -5.50 -1.35 -13.09
CA GLN A 154 -4.61 -0.34 -12.51
C GLN A 154 -4.80 -0.29 -11.00
N LEU A 155 -3.69 -0.36 -10.27
CA LEU A 155 -3.69 -0.24 -8.82
C LEU A 155 -3.25 1.15 -8.41
N ARG A 156 -4.01 1.75 -7.51
CA ARG A 156 -3.63 2.97 -6.81
C ARG A 156 -3.23 2.63 -5.40
N TYR A 157 -2.01 3.02 -5.05
CA TYR A 157 -1.48 2.92 -3.70
C TYR A 157 -1.57 4.27 -3.00
N THR A 158 -1.87 4.25 -1.72
CA THR A 158 -1.85 5.44 -0.86
C THR A 158 -1.10 5.09 0.40
N VAL A 159 -0.13 5.93 0.77
CA VAL A 159 0.61 5.80 2.01
C VAL A 159 0.31 7.02 2.88
N ASP A 160 -0.18 6.77 4.09
CA ASP A 160 -0.41 7.82 5.09
C ASP A 160 0.74 7.79 6.09
N ILE A 161 1.44 8.93 6.18
CA ILE A 161 2.59 9.13 7.07
C ILE A 161 2.41 10.51 7.72
N PRO A 162 1.72 10.57 8.87
CA PRO A 162 1.43 11.82 9.56
C PRO A 162 2.66 12.45 10.23
#